data_AF-J7L625-F1
#
_entry.id   AF-J7L625-F1
#
_cell.length_a   1.000
_cell.length_b   1.000
_cell.length_c   1.000
_cell.angle_alpha   90.00
_cell.angle_beta   90.00
_cell.angle_gamma   90.00
#
_symmetry.space_group_name_H-M   'P 1'
#
loop_
_entity.id
_entity.type
_entity.pdbx_description
1 polymer ?
#
loop_
_entity_poly.entity_id
_entity_poly.type
_entity_poly.pdbx_seq_one_letter_code
_entity_poly.pdbx_strand_id
1 'polypeptide(L)'
;MPEERVLGGRYRLLSKLGAGGMGQVWRAVDELLDRPVAVKLIRPARVGSTEITARFRREARLTARLAGHPNVVILHDFGHDPDGGDVVFAVMELVQGRPLSAVIKENGPLPLGRAAALVSQAASGLGAAHASGIVHRDVKPGNLMVVEEELGEDTLKILDFGIAALTAANQNDRITRTGQVIGTPLYMSPEQVRGGRVDHAGDLYSLGAILYQLLTGEPPFRGDRPLKVLRMHLHDVPRPAAALRPEIPTSLSELVAQMLAKRPEDRPSSAEEVRDRLSPYLPHRPTPTAPVPRLTPTLPYTQEDAKDRNADAHPIRLMELVEAARERADAGEYRAAAEELRTLLPLLRASFGPDHPDTLRARRREAYATGKSGDHSRAVAGFSTLLTDLNRVYGPRHPETLAARYYLATNAGRAGDHALAARTHGELVPDLIVVGGPDSTKVLTTRLYLGFEVGESGDPARAVELLSALVPDLTRLRGADAAVTLRARHYQAAYLGHSGRPQEAVRHYEALLADHIRLHGEEASSTQGIRSHLERWRSHMEP
;
A
#
# COMPACT_ATOMS: atom_id res chain seq x y z
N MET A 1 1.54 -33.72 6.96
CA MET A 1 0.82 -32.43 6.91
C MET A 1 1.20 -31.69 8.18
N PRO A 2 1.88 -30.52 8.16
CA PRO A 2 2.17 -29.84 9.41
C PRO A 2 0.84 -29.33 9.99
N GLU A 3 0.59 -29.67 11.25
CA GLU A 3 -0.65 -29.42 12.01
C GLU A 3 -1.12 -27.97 11.85
N GLU A 4 -2.43 -27.78 11.61
CA GLU A 4 -3.10 -26.46 11.60
C GLU A 4 -3.04 -25.84 13.00
N ARG A 5 -1.92 -25.18 13.33
CA ARG A 5 -1.74 -24.50 14.59
C ARG A 5 -2.58 -23.22 14.61
N VAL A 6 -3.53 -23.15 15.54
CA VAL A 6 -4.35 -21.97 15.83
C VAL A 6 -3.83 -21.31 17.10
N LEU A 7 -3.45 -20.03 17.01
CA LEU A 7 -2.94 -19.27 18.15
C LEU A 7 -4.08 -18.54 18.85
N GLY A 8 -4.13 -18.65 20.18
CA GLY A 8 -5.14 -17.98 21.00
C GLY A 8 -6.58 -18.33 20.61
N GLY A 9 -6.79 -19.53 20.03
CA GLY A 9 -8.09 -19.99 19.55
C GLY A 9 -8.71 -19.16 18.41
N ARG A 10 -7.93 -18.30 17.73
CA ARG A 10 -8.45 -17.34 16.73
C ARG A 10 -7.59 -17.20 15.48
N TYR A 11 -6.27 -17.30 15.59
CA TYR A 11 -5.37 -17.00 14.47
C TYR A 11 -4.78 -18.28 13.91
N ARG A 12 -5.35 -18.78 12.81
CA ARG A 12 -4.88 -20.00 12.16
C ARG A 12 -3.68 -19.71 11.26
N LEU A 13 -2.54 -20.29 11.58
CA LEU A 13 -1.31 -20.13 10.80
C LEU A 13 -1.42 -20.90 9.48
N LEU A 14 -1.14 -20.23 8.36
CA LEU A 14 -1.20 -20.83 7.02
C LEU A 14 0.19 -21.17 6.49
N SER A 15 1.03 -20.15 6.30
CA SER A 15 2.35 -20.32 5.68
C SER A 15 3.37 -19.39 6.30
N LYS A 16 4.63 -19.83 6.35
CA LYS A 16 5.71 -19.03 6.93
C LYS A 16 6.16 -17.96 5.93
N LEU A 17 6.15 -16.70 6.34
CA LEU A 17 6.62 -15.56 5.54
C LEU A 17 8.11 -15.29 5.74
N GLY A 18 8.63 -15.55 6.95
CA GLY A 18 10.04 -15.32 7.25
C GLY A 18 10.47 -15.79 8.63
N ALA A 19 11.78 -15.78 8.88
CA ALA A 19 12.37 -16.00 10.19
C ALA A 19 13.55 -15.05 10.40
N GLY A 20 13.68 -14.54 11.62
CA GLY A 20 14.77 -13.67 12.04
C GLY A 20 15.22 -13.98 13.47
N GLY A 21 16.17 -13.19 13.97
CA GLY A 21 16.77 -13.43 15.29
C GLY A 21 15.81 -13.36 16.48
N MET A 22 14.62 -12.77 16.31
CA MET A 22 13.61 -12.60 17.37
C MET A 22 12.40 -13.53 17.22
N GLY A 23 12.35 -14.37 16.18
CA GLY A 23 11.25 -15.29 15.96
C GLY A 23 10.85 -15.50 14.51
N GLN A 24 9.59 -15.86 14.29
CA GLN A 24 9.07 -16.25 12.97
C GLN A 24 7.85 -15.41 12.61
N VAL A 25 7.73 -15.05 11.34
CA VAL A 25 6.55 -14.35 10.81
C VAL A 25 5.79 -15.31 9.91
N TRP A 26 4.48 -15.38 10.11
CA TRP A 26 3.57 -16.27 9.42
C TRP A 26 2.44 -15.48 8.78
N ARG A 27 2.00 -15.90 7.61
CA ARG A 27 0.69 -15.56 7.08
C ARG A 27 -0.33 -16.40 7.85
N ALA A 28 -1.38 -15.76 8.32
CA ALA A 28 -2.46 -16.40 9.06
C ALA A 28 -3.80 -15.83 8.62
N VAL A 29 -4.88 -16.47 9.04
CA VAL A 29 -6.23 -15.94 8.95
C VAL A 29 -6.72 -15.69 10.37
N ASP A 30 -7.28 -14.50 10.59
CA ASP A 30 -8.10 -14.23 11.77
C ASP A 30 -9.47 -14.87 11.53
N GLU A 31 -9.74 -16.01 12.17
CA GLU A 31 -10.94 -16.81 11.92
C GLU A 31 -12.22 -16.12 12.42
N LEU A 32 -12.08 -15.19 13.37
CA LEU A 32 -13.22 -14.42 13.88
C LEU A 32 -13.64 -13.32 12.90
N LEU A 33 -12.69 -12.66 12.25
CA LEU A 33 -12.93 -11.55 11.32
C LEU A 33 -12.80 -11.93 9.84
N ASP A 34 -12.55 -13.20 9.56
CA ASP A 34 -12.28 -13.78 8.23
C ASP A 34 -11.38 -12.91 7.33
N ARG A 35 -10.25 -12.47 7.90
CA ARG A 35 -9.28 -11.62 7.18
C ARG A 35 -7.86 -12.17 7.23
N PRO A 36 -7.07 -11.96 6.16
CA PRO A 36 -5.66 -12.34 6.17
C PRO A 36 -4.85 -11.37 7.06
N VAL A 37 -3.98 -11.93 7.89
CA VAL A 37 -3.10 -11.19 8.79
C VAL A 37 -1.67 -11.74 8.74
N ALA A 38 -0.70 -10.95 9.18
CA ALA A 38 0.63 -11.44 9.49
C ALA A 38 0.76 -11.64 11.00
N VAL A 39 1.28 -12.78 11.43
CA VAL A 39 1.51 -13.10 12.85
C VAL A 39 2.99 -13.30 13.09
N LYS A 40 3.57 -12.44 13.93
CA LYS A 40 4.95 -12.56 14.39
C LYS A 40 4.98 -13.28 15.72
N LEU A 41 5.48 -14.51 15.69
CA LEU A 41 5.78 -15.33 16.86
C LEU A 41 7.12 -14.90 17.43
N ILE A 42 7.13 -14.48 18.69
CA ILE A 42 8.30 -14.03 19.42
C ILE A 42 8.64 -15.09 20.46
N ARG A 43 9.87 -15.60 20.41
CA ARG A 43 10.37 -16.53 21.42
C ARG A 43 11.10 -15.70 22.48
N PRO A 44 10.61 -15.59 23.72
CA PRO A 44 11.39 -14.95 24.77
C PRO A 44 12.69 -15.71 24.95
N ALA A 45 13.81 -14.99 24.94
CA ALA A 45 15.08 -15.56 25.34
C ALA A 45 14.95 -15.95 26.83
N ARG A 46 15.17 -17.23 27.14
CA ARG A 46 15.15 -17.84 28.49
C ARG A 46 15.60 -16.86 29.57
N VAL A 47 14.69 -16.14 30.25
CA VAL A 47 14.74 -15.50 31.59
C VAL A 47 13.41 -14.75 31.82
N GLY A 48 12.74 -15.01 32.96
CA GLY A 48 11.71 -14.14 33.60
C GLY A 48 10.51 -13.67 32.75
N SER A 49 9.51 -14.54 32.56
CA SER A 49 8.39 -14.36 31.61
C SER A 49 7.42 -13.20 31.87
N THR A 50 7.40 -12.57 33.05
CA THR A 50 6.39 -11.53 33.40
C THR A 50 6.80 -10.11 33.02
N GLU A 51 8.04 -9.70 33.25
CA GLU A 51 8.50 -8.32 33.03
C GLU A 51 8.70 -8.00 31.53
N ILE A 52 9.22 -8.97 30.77
CA ILE A 52 9.36 -8.89 29.31
C ILE A 52 7.99 -8.79 28.64
N THR A 53 7.01 -9.56 29.11
CA THR A 53 5.64 -9.54 28.60
C THR A 53 4.95 -8.20 28.92
N ALA A 54 5.11 -7.67 30.14
CA ALA A 54 4.56 -6.37 30.52
C ALA A 54 5.17 -5.21 29.69
N ARG A 55 6.49 -5.25 29.47
CA ARG A 55 7.19 -4.28 28.61
C ARG A 55 6.77 -4.40 27.15
N PHE A 56 6.63 -5.63 26.65
CA PHE A 56 6.16 -5.88 25.29
C PHE A 56 4.74 -5.34 25.08
N ARG A 57 3.83 -5.59 26.03
CA ARG A 57 2.47 -5.02 26.01
C ARG A 57 2.49 -3.49 26.01
N ARG A 58 3.40 -2.87 26.76
CA ARG A 58 3.55 -1.41 26.79
C ARG A 58 4.04 -0.87 25.44
N GLU A 59 5.04 -1.49 24.83
CA GLU A 59 5.57 -1.08 23.52
C GLU A 59 4.56 -1.33 22.40
N ALA A 60 3.85 -2.46 22.42
CA ALA A 60 2.75 -2.76 21.50
C ALA A 60 1.62 -1.71 21.58
N ARG A 61 1.21 -1.30 22.80
CA ARG A 61 0.20 -0.24 23.00
C ARG A 61 0.65 1.12 22.47
N LEU A 62 1.94 1.44 22.58
CA LEU A 62 2.48 2.68 22.02
C LEU A 62 2.46 2.62 20.49
N THR A 63 2.91 1.51 19.89
CA THR A 63 2.84 1.29 18.44
C THR A 63 1.41 1.32 17.91
N ALA A 64 0.43 0.80 18.65
CA ALA A 64 -0.98 0.86 18.29
C ALA A 64 -1.52 2.31 18.17
N ARG A 65 -0.92 3.30 18.86
CA ARG A 65 -1.29 4.72 18.70
C ARG A 65 -0.87 5.30 17.35
N LEU A 66 0.05 4.62 16.65
CA LEU A 66 0.45 4.98 15.29
C LEU A 66 -0.46 4.35 14.23
N ALA A 67 -1.47 3.57 14.65
CA ALA A 67 -2.46 3.02 13.73
C ALA A 67 -3.15 4.16 12.96
N GLY A 68 -3.24 4.00 11.64
CA GLY A 68 -3.77 5.02 10.72
C GLY A 68 -2.72 5.87 10.03
N HIS A 69 -1.45 5.89 10.48
CA HIS A 69 -0.40 6.56 9.71
C HIS A 69 -0.06 5.73 8.45
N PRO A 70 -0.09 6.32 7.23
CA PRO A 70 0.05 5.56 5.98
C PRO A 70 1.37 4.80 5.86
N ASN A 71 2.44 5.34 6.45
CA ASN A 71 3.79 4.76 6.41
C ASN A 71 4.16 3.90 7.63
N VAL A 72 3.20 3.48 8.45
CA VAL A 72 3.42 2.58 9.60
C VAL A 72 2.51 1.36 9.46
N VAL A 73 3.04 0.16 9.72
CA VAL A 73 2.24 -1.07 9.72
C VAL A 73 1.23 -1.04 10.87
N ILE A 74 -0.01 -1.44 10.60
CA ILE A 74 -1.04 -1.51 11.65
C ILE A 74 -0.80 -2.75 12.50
N LEU A 75 -0.70 -2.57 13.82
CA LEU A 75 -0.73 -3.66 14.80
C LEU A 75 -2.18 -3.90 15.21
N HIS A 76 -2.74 -5.05 14.83
CA HIS A 76 -4.14 -5.40 15.10
C HIS A 76 -4.36 -5.98 16.50
N ASP A 77 -3.46 -6.85 16.95
CA ASP A 77 -3.62 -7.54 18.23
C ASP A 77 -2.27 -8.01 18.78
N PHE A 78 -2.23 -8.34 20.06
CA PHE A 78 -1.13 -9.04 20.69
C PHE A 78 -1.66 -10.07 21.67
N GLY A 79 -1.02 -11.23 21.71
CA GLY A 79 -1.48 -12.32 22.55
C GLY A 79 -0.35 -13.19 23.07
N HIS A 80 -0.75 -14.10 23.94
CA HIS A 80 0.09 -15.16 24.45
C HIS A 80 -0.60 -16.48 24.07
N ASP A 81 0.18 -17.46 23.64
CA ASP A 81 -0.34 -18.78 23.27
C ASP A 81 -0.18 -19.74 24.45
N PRO A 82 -1.26 -20.06 25.21
CA PRO A 82 -1.16 -20.90 26.41
C PRO A 82 -0.72 -22.33 26.08
N ASP A 83 -1.08 -22.84 24.90
CA ASP A 83 -0.78 -24.21 24.46
C ASP A 83 0.61 -24.33 23.82
N GLY A 84 1.25 -23.19 23.51
CA GLY A 84 2.53 -23.09 22.81
C GLY A 84 3.76 -22.77 23.67
N GLY A 85 3.61 -22.78 25.01
CA GLY A 85 4.63 -22.34 25.98
C GLY A 85 4.66 -20.81 26.14
N ASP A 86 5.72 -20.23 26.73
CA ASP A 86 5.94 -18.77 26.93
C ASP A 86 5.98 -17.91 25.63
N VAL A 87 5.44 -18.40 24.50
CA VAL A 87 5.47 -17.71 23.21
C VAL A 87 4.47 -16.54 23.22
N VAL A 88 4.97 -15.37 22.84
CA VAL A 88 4.17 -14.16 22.64
C VAL A 88 4.00 -13.96 21.14
N PHE A 89 2.83 -13.51 20.70
CA PHE A 89 2.59 -13.21 19.30
C PHE A 89 2.03 -11.80 19.10
N ALA A 90 2.40 -11.19 17.99
CA ALA A 90 1.85 -9.92 17.51
C ALA A 90 1.15 -10.14 16.18
N VAL A 91 -0.08 -9.68 16.06
CA VAL A 91 -0.91 -9.74 14.86
C VAL A 91 -0.87 -8.38 14.19
N MET A 92 -0.45 -8.33 12.94
CA MET A 92 -0.25 -7.12 12.18
C MET A 92 -0.94 -7.20 10.81
N GLU A 93 -1.13 -6.04 10.19
CA GLU A 93 -1.54 -5.90 8.80
C GLU A 93 -0.65 -6.79 7.91
N LEU A 94 -1.28 -7.61 7.05
CA LEU A 94 -0.56 -8.34 6.03
C LEU A 94 -0.23 -7.41 4.86
N VAL A 95 0.94 -6.77 4.91
CA VAL A 95 1.41 -5.88 3.84
C VAL A 95 1.77 -6.69 2.59
N GLN A 96 1.02 -6.49 1.50
CA GLN A 96 1.28 -7.08 0.19
C GLN A 96 2.33 -6.24 -0.55
N GLY A 97 3.60 -6.41 -0.20
CA GLY A 97 4.70 -5.67 -0.80
C GLY A 97 6.01 -6.45 -0.75
N ARG A 98 7.10 -5.77 -1.11
CA ARG A 98 8.46 -6.33 -1.09
C ARG A 98 9.31 -5.56 -0.09
N PRO A 99 10.19 -6.22 0.69
CA PRO A 99 11.09 -5.50 1.56
C PRO A 99 12.06 -4.66 0.72
N LEU A 100 12.41 -3.47 1.19
CA LEU A 100 13.32 -2.56 0.49
C LEU A 100 14.69 -3.21 0.23
N SER A 101 15.11 -4.16 1.07
CA SER A 101 16.30 -4.98 0.83
C SER A 101 16.25 -5.77 -0.49
N ALA A 102 15.07 -6.28 -0.89
CA ALA A 102 14.88 -6.96 -2.16
C ALA A 102 14.89 -5.98 -3.32
N VAL A 103 14.24 -4.82 -3.17
CA VAL A 103 14.22 -3.74 -4.18
C VAL A 103 15.64 -3.25 -4.47
N ILE A 104 16.46 -3.00 -3.44
CA ILE A 104 17.87 -2.61 -3.61
C ILE A 104 18.67 -3.68 -4.34
N LYS A 105 18.45 -4.96 -4.00
CA LYS A 105 19.19 -6.08 -4.60
C LYS A 105 18.87 -6.25 -6.09
N GLU A 106 17.64 -6.00 -6.49
CA GLU A 106 17.18 -6.15 -7.87
C GLU A 106 17.54 -4.95 -8.75
N ASN A 107 17.35 -3.73 -8.24
CA ASN A 107 17.46 -2.51 -9.05
C ASN A 107 18.83 -1.82 -8.94
N GLY A 108 19.65 -2.14 -7.92
CA GLY A 108 20.86 -1.39 -7.63
C GLY A 108 20.57 0.04 -7.14
N PRO A 109 21.36 1.06 -7.54
CA PRO A 109 21.06 2.44 -7.23
C PRO A 109 19.71 2.87 -7.84
N LEU A 110 18.84 3.48 -7.05
CA LEU A 110 17.53 3.96 -7.50
C LEU A 110 17.63 5.35 -8.19
N PRO A 111 16.65 5.71 -9.02
CA PRO A 111 16.46 7.09 -9.47
C PRO A 111 16.31 8.04 -8.27
N LEU A 112 16.90 9.25 -8.36
CA LEU A 112 16.95 10.21 -7.25
C LEU A 112 15.56 10.50 -6.67
N GLY A 113 14.57 10.72 -7.54
CA GLY A 113 13.20 11.01 -7.10
C GLY A 113 12.54 9.86 -6.37
N ARG A 114 12.75 8.62 -6.82
CA ARG A 114 12.23 7.42 -6.14
C ARG A 114 12.90 7.22 -4.78
N ALA A 115 14.23 7.39 -4.70
CA ALA A 115 14.97 7.32 -3.43
C ALA A 115 14.49 8.38 -2.44
N ALA A 116 14.35 9.63 -2.89
CA ALA A 116 13.84 10.73 -2.07
C ALA A 116 12.40 10.48 -1.61
N ALA A 117 11.52 9.97 -2.48
CA ALA A 117 10.14 9.66 -2.13
C ALA A 117 10.02 8.56 -1.05
N LEU A 118 10.75 7.45 -1.21
CA LEU A 118 10.73 6.36 -0.22
C LEU A 118 11.28 6.82 1.13
N VAL A 119 12.38 7.57 1.15
CA VAL A 119 12.99 8.06 2.40
C VAL A 119 12.15 9.15 3.04
N SER A 120 11.51 10.03 2.25
CA SER A 120 10.55 11.02 2.72
C SER A 120 9.36 10.36 3.44
N GLN A 121 8.84 9.27 2.88
CA GLN A 121 7.77 8.46 3.49
C GLN A 121 8.23 7.78 4.78
N ALA A 122 9.43 7.20 4.80
CA ALA A 122 10.02 6.62 6.01
C ALA A 122 10.25 7.69 7.10
N ALA A 123 10.71 8.88 6.73
CA ALA A 123 10.86 10.01 7.64
C ALA A 123 9.50 10.45 8.20
N SER A 124 8.44 10.46 7.39
CA SER A 124 7.08 10.75 7.87
C SER A 124 6.62 9.77 8.94
N GLY A 125 6.80 8.46 8.71
CA GLY A 125 6.41 7.43 9.69
C GLY A 125 7.27 7.46 10.97
N LEU A 126 8.57 7.74 10.84
CA LEU A 126 9.46 7.91 12.00
C LEU A 126 9.12 9.17 12.80
N GLY A 127 8.82 10.30 12.14
CA GLY A 127 8.40 11.53 12.81
C GLY A 127 7.13 11.34 13.65
N ALA A 128 6.12 10.66 13.10
CA ALA A 128 4.91 10.31 13.85
C ALA A 128 5.21 9.44 15.09
N ALA A 129 6.14 8.50 14.97
CA ALA A 129 6.60 7.67 16.08
C ALA A 129 7.35 8.49 17.14
N HIS A 130 8.29 9.35 16.71
CA HIS A 130 9.10 10.19 17.59
C HIS A 130 8.23 11.18 18.37
N ALA A 131 7.22 11.79 17.71
CA ALA A 131 6.23 12.65 18.36
C ALA A 131 5.40 11.92 19.43
N SER A 132 5.25 10.61 19.29
CA SER A 132 4.58 9.74 20.27
C SER A 132 5.55 9.15 21.31
N GLY A 133 6.82 9.58 21.33
CA GLY A 133 7.85 9.11 22.24
C GLY A 133 8.40 7.70 21.92
N ILE A 134 8.17 7.21 20.71
CA ILE A 134 8.58 5.88 20.25
C ILE A 134 9.81 6.03 19.36
N VAL A 135 10.89 5.31 19.69
CA VAL A 135 12.11 5.23 18.88
C VAL A 135 12.19 3.83 18.29
N HIS A 136 12.46 3.72 16.99
CA HIS A 136 12.43 2.44 16.30
C HIS A 136 13.63 1.55 16.66
N ARG A 137 14.86 2.10 16.67
CA ARG A 137 16.12 1.44 17.04
C ARG A 137 16.59 0.27 16.15
N ASP A 138 15.93 -0.03 15.04
CA ASP A 138 16.34 -1.09 14.11
C ASP A 138 15.92 -0.72 12.68
N VAL A 139 16.06 0.55 12.30
CA VAL A 139 15.72 1.01 10.96
C VAL A 139 16.73 0.42 9.97
N LYS A 140 16.25 -0.43 9.05
CA LYS A 140 17.05 -1.08 8.01
C LYS A 140 16.16 -1.47 6.83
N PRO A 141 16.70 -1.72 5.63
CA PRO A 141 15.87 -2.04 4.45
C PRO A 141 14.97 -3.27 4.62
N GLY A 142 15.34 -4.24 5.47
CA GLY A 142 14.49 -5.39 5.77
C GLY A 142 13.24 -5.10 6.61
N ASN A 143 13.21 -3.95 7.31
CA ASN A 143 12.08 -3.51 8.12
C ASN A 143 11.25 -2.41 7.41
N LEU A 144 11.56 -2.11 6.15
CA LEU A 144 10.79 -1.16 5.33
C LEU A 144 10.17 -1.94 4.17
N MET A 145 8.85 -2.00 4.11
CA MET A 145 8.11 -2.67 3.04
C MET A 145 7.69 -1.65 1.99
N VAL A 146 7.97 -1.96 0.73
CA VAL A 146 7.54 -1.17 -0.42
C VAL A 146 6.36 -1.89 -1.05
N VAL A 147 5.21 -1.22 -1.04
CA VAL A 147 4.03 -1.60 -1.81
C VAL A 147 4.10 -0.82 -3.10
N GLU A 148 4.49 -1.50 -4.17
CA GLU A 148 4.54 -0.91 -5.51
C GLU A 148 3.10 -0.84 -6.03
N GLU A 149 2.53 0.36 -6.01
CA GLU A 149 1.21 0.63 -6.56
C GLU A 149 1.34 0.68 -8.09
N GLU A 150 0.60 -0.16 -8.83
CA GLU A 150 0.68 -0.19 -10.30
C GLU A 150 0.40 1.18 -10.94
N LEU A 151 -0.32 2.07 -10.24
CA LEU A 151 -0.90 3.31 -10.77
C LEU A 151 -0.81 4.48 -9.77
N GLY A 152 0.15 4.42 -8.84
CA GLY A 152 0.41 5.42 -7.81
C GLY A 152 1.90 5.50 -7.49
N GLU A 153 2.26 6.35 -6.54
CA GLU A 153 3.61 6.32 -5.98
C GLU A 153 3.74 5.08 -5.08
N ASP A 154 4.91 4.45 -5.09
CA ASP A 154 5.25 3.40 -4.14
C ASP A 154 4.87 3.83 -2.73
N THR A 155 4.13 3.01 -2.02
CA THR A 155 3.85 3.26 -0.60
C THR A 155 4.86 2.51 0.24
N LEU A 156 5.62 3.23 1.06
CA LEU A 156 6.54 2.63 2.02
C LEU A 156 5.85 2.50 3.38
N LYS A 157 5.88 1.30 3.95
CA LYS A 157 5.41 1.00 5.31
C LYS A 157 6.58 0.54 6.18
N ILE A 158 6.75 1.19 7.32
CA ILE A 158 7.71 0.79 8.35
C ILE A 158 7.11 -0.36 9.16
N LEU A 159 7.88 -1.44 9.27
CA LEU A 159 7.57 -2.60 10.09
C LEU A 159 8.25 -2.50 11.46
N ASP A 160 7.73 -3.23 12.45
CA ASP A 160 8.45 -3.57 13.68
C ASP A 160 8.97 -2.39 14.53
N PHE A 161 8.11 -1.44 14.88
CA PHE A 161 8.43 -0.45 15.91
C PHE A 161 8.70 -1.12 17.25
N GLY A 162 9.91 -0.98 17.76
CA GLY A 162 10.21 -1.17 19.18
C GLY A 162 10.23 -2.60 19.70
N ILE A 163 9.79 -3.63 18.98
CA ILE A 163 9.87 -5.04 19.48
C ILE A 163 11.34 -5.45 19.75
N ALA A 164 12.30 -4.82 19.08
CA ALA A 164 13.73 -4.98 19.33
C ALA A 164 14.21 -4.38 20.68
N ALA A 165 13.48 -3.42 21.25
CA ALA A 165 13.82 -2.78 22.52
C ALA A 165 13.73 -3.73 23.73
N LEU A 166 12.99 -4.84 23.61
CA LEU A 166 13.03 -5.95 24.56
C LEU A 166 14.45 -6.52 24.75
N THR A 167 15.34 -6.33 23.76
CA THR A 167 16.75 -6.74 23.87
C THR A 167 17.67 -5.67 24.39
N ALA A 168 17.27 -4.38 24.44
CA ALA A 168 18.18 -3.30 24.85
C ALA A 168 18.61 -3.40 26.32
N ALA A 169 17.84 -4.07 27.18
CA ALA A 169 18.27 -4.41 28.54
C ALA A 169 19.38 -5.50 28.55
N ASN A 170 19.49 -6.31 27.48
CA ASN A 170 20.46 -7.39 27.32
C ASN A 170 21.51 -7.13 26.22
N GLN A 171 21.50 -5.96 25.58
CA GLN A 171 22.48 -5.59 24.54
C GLN A 171 23.88 -5.37 25.14
N ASN A 172 23.95 -4.96 26.42
CA ASN A 172 25.22 -4.82 27.15
C ASN A 172 26.00 -6.15 27.27
N ASP A 173 25.31 -7.30 27.24
CA ASP A 173 25.89 -8.60 27.60
C ASP A 173 26.18 -9.54 26.41
N ARG A 174 25.60 -9.28 25.23
CA ARG A 174 25.69 -10.20 24.07
C ARG A 174 26.74 -9.82 23.03
N ILE A 175 27.04 -8.53 22.88
CA ILE A 175 28.08 -8.05 21.96
C ILE A 175 29.48 -8.52 22.43
N THR A 176 29.68 -8.65 23.74
CA THR A 176 30.97 -8.91 24.37
C THR A 176 31.25 -10.39 24.70
N ARG A 177 30.21 -11.24 24.89
CA ARG A 177 30.42 -12.58 25.47
C ARG A 177 30.47 -13.76 24.47
N THR A 178 30.04 -13.58 23.21
CA THR A 178 29.97 -14.71 22.23
C THR A 178 30.47 -14.41 20.81
N GLY A 179 30.95 -13.19 20.52
CA GLY A 179 31.43 -12.84 19.18
C GLY A 179 30.36 -12.82 18.08
N GLN A 180 29.08 -13.05 18.42
CA GLN A 180 27.96 -12.97 17.49
C GLN A 180 27.39 -11.55 17.45
N VAL A 181 27.59 -10.87 16.32
CA VAL A 181 26.94 -9.58 16.05
C VAL A 181 25.47 -9.84 15.75
N ILE A 182 24.58 -9.39 16.65
CA ILE A 182 23.13 -9.45 16.45
C ILE A 182 22.70 -8.15 15.80
N GLY A 183 22.23 -8.23 14.56
CA GLY A 183 21.81 -7.09 13.74
C GLY A 183 22.63 -6.96 12.45
N THR A 184 22.18 -6.10 11.53
CA THR A 184 22.92 -5.83 10.29
C THR A 184 23.82 -4.61 10.54
N PRO A 185 25.14 -4.79 10.70
CA PRO A 185 26.06 -3.71 11.13
C PRO A 185 26.11 -2.52 10.16
N LEU A 186 25.62 -2.68 8.92
CA LEU A 186 25.64 -1.69 7.84
C LEU A 186 24.81 -0.41 8.10
N TYR A 187 23.87 -0.45 9.05
CA TYR A 187 22.92 0.65 9.31
C TYR A 187 22.89 1.08 10.79
N MET A 188 23.79 0.56 11.62
CA MET A 188 23.81 0.90 13.05
C MET A 188 24.38 2.29 13.28
N SER A 189 23.74 3.05 14.19
CA SER A 189 24.24 4.36 14.59
C SER A 189 25.43 4.27 15.56
N PRO A 190 26.31 5.28 15.63
CA PRO A 190 27.47 5.27 16.53
C PRO A 190 27.11 5.00 17.99
N GLU A 191 26.01 5.59 18.47
CA GLU A 191 25.50 5.39 19.83
C GLU A 191 24.95 3.97 20.06
N GLN A 192 24.36 3.32 19.05
CA GLN A 192 24.02 1.89 19.12
C GLN A 192 25.27 1.03 19.26
N VAL A 193 26.32 1.32 18.49
CA VAL A 193 27.59 0.58 18.57
C VAL A 193 28.25 0.74 19.94
N ARG A 194 28.15 1.93 20.55
CA ARG A 194 28.67 2.20 21.91
C ARG A 194 27.82 1.60 23.02
N GLY A 195 26.62 1.08 22.72
CA GLY A 195 25.65 0.65 23.74
C GLY A 195 25.05 1.81 24.54
N GLY A 196 25.06 3.02 24.00
CA GLY A 196 24.49 4.21 24.62
C GLY A 196 22.97 4.28 24.52
N ARG A 197 22.35 5.30 25.12
CA ARG A 197 20.92 5.57 24.94
C ARG A 197 20.69 6.04 23.50
N VAL A 198 19.83 5.32 22.79
CA VAL A 198 19.44 5.64 21.41
C VAL A 198 18.12 6.39 21.44
N ASP A 199 18.14 7.62 20.97
CA ASP A 199 16.99 8.49 20.75
C ASP A 199 16.63 8.59 19.26
N HIS A 200 15.75 9.52 18.91
CA HIS A 200 15.31 9.76 17.53
C HIS A 200 16.46 9.99 16.54
N ALA A 201 17.56 10.63 16.97
CA ALA A 201 18.70 10.92 16.12
C ALA A 201 19.40 9.64 15.63
N GLY A 202 19.30 8.54 16.38
CA GLY A 202 19.79 7.23 15.95
C GLY A 202 19.00 6.65 14.79
N ASP A 203 17.68 6.79 14.80
CA ASP A 203 16.83 6.38 13.66
C ASP A 203 17.15 7.21 12.41
N LEU A 204 17.42 8.52 12.57
CA LEU A 204 17.82 9.40 11.45
C LEU A 204 19.18 9.00 10.87
N TYR A 205 20.13 8.56 11.70
CA TYR A 205 21.40 8.03 11.22
C TYR A 205 21.20 6.78 10.35
N SER A 206 20.44 5.81 10.86
CA SER A 206 20.13 4.58 10.13
C SER A 206 19.40 4.87 8.82
N LEU A 207 18.45 5.81 8.82
CA LEU A 207 17.75 6.26 7.62
C LEU A 207 18.70 6.95 6.63
N GLY A 208 19.69 7.72 7.11
CA GLY A 208 20.73 8.34 6.29
C GLY A 208 21.62 7.30 5.61
N ALA A 209 21.96 6.21 6.31
CA ALA A 209 22.69 5.08 5.74
C ALA A 209 21.89 4.37 4.64
N ILE A 210 20.57 4.25 4.81
CA ILE A 210 19.67 3.73 3.79
C ILE A 210 19.62 4.67 2.58
N LEU A 211 19.39 5.97 2.79
CA LEU A 211 19.37 6.96 1.70
C LEU A 211 20.68 6.95 0.89
N TYR A 212 21.82 6.90 1.58
CA TYR A 212 23.13 6.75 0.95
C TYR A 212 23.18 5.52 0.01
N GLN A 213 22.71 4.37 0.50
CA GLN A 213 22.68 3.15 -0.30
C GLN A 213 21.69 3.20 -1.46
N LEU A 214 20.51 3.79 -1.26
CA LEU A 214 19.55 3.95 -2.36
C LEU A 214 20.12 4.80 -3.49
N LEU A 215 20.90 5.85 -3.15
CA LEU A 215 21.46 6.77 -4.13
C LEU A 215 22.69 6.21 -4.85
N THR A 216 23.54 5.45 -4.14
CA THR A 216 24.85 5.00 -4.63
C THR A 216 24.92 3.51 -4.98
N GLY A 217 23.91 2.72 -4.58
CA GLY A 217 23.88 1.26 -4.67
C GLY A 217 24.67 0.56 -3.56
N GLU A 218 25.45 1.28 -2.75
CA GLU A 218 26.32 0.71 -1.73
C GLU A 218 26.09 1.36 -0.36
N PRO A 219 26.11 0.62 0.77
CA PRO A 219 26.05 1.23 2.10
C PRO A 219 27.27 2.15 2.34
N PRO A 220 27.16 3.12 3.27
CA PRO A 220 28.22 4.11 3.52
C PRO A 220 29.55 3.47 3.94
N PHE A 221 29.50 2.33 4.62
CA PHE A 221 30.67 1.56 5.01
C PHE A 221 30.52 0.09 4.62
N ARG A 222 31.61 -0.47 4.07
CA ARG A 222 31.73 -1.88 3.73
C ARG A 222 33.00 -2.45 4.35
N GLY A 223 32.93 -3.70 4.78
CA GLY A 223 34.05 -4.41 5.37
C GLY A 223 33.83 -5.92 5.30
N ASP A 224 34.95 -6.63 5.21
CA ASP A 224 35.05 -8.10 5.24
C ASP A 224 34.63 -8.71 6.58
N ARG A 225 34.61 -7.91 7.65
CA ARG A 225 34.21 -8.34 9.00
C ARG A 225 33.21 -7.36 9.62
N PRO A 226 32.17 -7.84 10.33
CA PRO A 226 31.20 -6.98 11.02
C PRO A 226 31.84 -5.94 11.96
N LEU A 227 32.84 -6.33 12.76
CA LEU A 227 33.53 -5.42 13.68
C LEU A 227 34.24 -4.26 12.97
N LYS A 228 34.74 -4.48 11.75
CA LYS A 228 35.36 -3.43 10.94
C LYS A 228 34.33 -2.39 10.52
N VAL A 229 33.16 -2.82 10.08
CA VAL A 229 32.05 -1.93 9.71
C VAL A 229 31.59 -1.11 10.92
N LEU A 230 31.46 -1.74 12.10
CA LEU A 230 31.11 -1.04 13.35
C LEU A 230 32.14 0.03 13.72
N ARG A 231 33.44 -0.26 13.60
CA ARG A 231 34.52 0.74 13.79
C ARG A 231 34.38 1.92 12.84
N MET A 232 34.04 1.67 11.57
CA MET A 232 33.85 2.73 10.57
C MET A 232 32.65 3.61 10.93
N HIS A 233 31.54 3.03 11.41
CA HIS A 233 30.42 3.81 11.93
C HIS A 233 30.83 4.71 13.10
N LEU A 234 31.76 4.29 13.97
CA LEU A 234 32.25 5.12 15.08
C LEU A 234 33.17 6.27 14.67
N HIS A 235 34.06 6.06 13.68
CA HIS A 235 35.22 6.94 13.47
C HIS A 235 35.40 7.46 12.04
N ASP A 236 35.01 6.70 11.03
CA ASP A 236 35.39 7.01 9.65
C ASP A 236 34.30 7.90 9.00
N VAL A 237 34.68 8.86 8.15
CA VAL A 237 33.73 9.69 7.39
C VAL A 237 33.37 8.96 6.08
N PRO A 238 32.08 8.82 5.72
CA PRO A 238 31.71 8.16 4.47
C PRO A 238 32.16 9.01 3.28
N ARG A 239 32.46 8.35 2.15
CA ARG A 239 32.72 9.08 0.90
C ARG A 239 31.47 9.89 0.53
N PRO A 240 31.58 11.14 0.06
CA PRO A 240 30.41 11.91 -0.35
C PRO A 240 29.62 11.20 -1.45
N ALA A 241 28.29 11.17 -1.36
CA ALA A 241 27.46 10.47 -2.34
C ALA A 241 27.67 11.03 -3.75
N ALA A 242 27.78 12.35 -3.89
CA ALA A 242 28.06 13.02 -5.16
C ALA A 242 29.43 12.63 -5.78
N ALA A 243 30.40 12.18 -4.99
CA ALA A 243 31.68 11.69 -5.51
C ALA A 243 31.57 10.30 -6.14
N LEU A 244 30.59 9.49 -5.74
CA LEU A 244 30.31 8.17 -6.34
C LEU A 244 29.32 8.27 -7.50
N ARG A 245 28.38 9.23 -7.44
CA ARG A 245 27.40 9.49 -8.49
C ARG A 245 27.25 11.01 -8.71
N PRO A 246 27.92 11.58 -9.72
CA PRO A 246 27.92 13.03 -9.97
C PRO A 246 26.56 13.67 -10.24
N GLU A 247 25.56 12.87 -10.65
CA GLU A 247 24.17 13.32 -10.83
C GLU A 247 23.48 13.74 -9.52
N ILE A 248 23.99 13.29 -8.36
CA ILE A 248 23.41 13.63 -7.05
C ILE A 248 23.69 15.11 -6.76
N PRO A 249 22.65 15.94 -6.55
CA PRO A 249 22.82 17.35 -6.19
C PRO A 249 23.64 17.50 -4.90
N THR A 250 24.53 18.51 -4.86
CA THR A 250 25.40 18.78 -3.70
C THR A 250 24.60 18.88 -2.40
N SER A 251 23.48 19.60 -2.42
CA SER A 251 22.59 19.77 -1.28
C SER A 251 21.95 18.47 -0.77
N LEU A 252 21.72 17.48 -1.64
CA LEU A 252 21.26 16.15 -1.24
C LEU A 252 22.40 15.33 -0.64
N SER A 253 23.61 15.42 -1.22
CA SER A 253 24.80 14.77 -0.67
C SER A 253 25.17 15.34 0.71
N GLU A 254 24.98 16.64 0.93
CA GLU A 254 25.17 17.31 2.23
C GLU A 254 24.15 16.86 3.27
N LEU A 255 22.87 16.71 2.90
CA LEU A 255 21.86 16.15 3.78
C LEU A 255 22.25 14.74 4.24
N VAL A 256 22.66 13.88 3.30
CA VAL A 256 23.11 12.52 3.61
C VAL A 256 24.32 12.53 4.54
N ALA A 257 25.30 13.41 4.30
CA ALA A 257 26.47 13.56 5.16
C ALA A 257 26.07 14.01 6.57
N GLN A 258 25.12 14.95 6.69
CA GLN A 258 24.63 15.43 7.98
C GLN A 258 23.86 14.36 8.75
N MET A 259 22.99 13.58 8.10
CA MET A 259 22.32 12.44 8.74
C MET A 259 23.33 11.39 9.25
N LEU A 260 24.45 11.23 8.55
CA LEU A 260 25.56 10.33 8.91
C LEU A 260 26.60 10.95 9.86
N ALA A 261 26.31 12.14 10.44
CA ALA A 261 27.20 12.76 11.41
C ALA A 261 27.36 11.88 12.65
N LYS A 262 28.59 11.85 13.19
CA LYS A 262 28.94 10.95 14.30
C LYS A 262 28.32 11.35 15.62
N ARG A 263 28.15 12.66 15.81
CA ARG A 263 27.50 13.27 16.97
C ARG A 263 26.01 13.45 16.68
N PRO A 264 25.10 12.96 17.53
CA PRO A 264 23.65 13.13 17.34
C PRO A 264 23.21 14.57 17.13
N GLU A 265 23.82 15.52 17.85
CA GLU A 265 23.51 16.95 17.79
C GLU A 265 23.91 17.64 16.48
N ASP A 266 24.78 17.01 15.68
CA ASP A 266 25.20 17.53 14.37
C ASP A 266 24.26 17.02 13.23
N ARG A 267 23.28 16.15 13.56
CA ARG A 267 22.29 15.60 12.62
C ARG A 267 21.08 16.53 12.48
N PRO A 268 20.20 16.31 11.49
CA PRO A 268 18.91 17.01 11.44
C PRO A 268 18.15 16.84 12.76
N SER A 269 17.51 17.91 13.20
CA SER A 269 16.83 17.99 14.49
C SER A 269 15.57 17.12 14.58
N SER A 270 14.99 16.76 13.44
CA SER A 270 13.82 15.88 13.38
C SER A 270 13.66 15.18 12.02
N ALA A 271 12.76 14.20 11.97
CA ALA A 271 12.42 13.51 10.72
C ALA A 271 11.66 14.43 9.75
N GLU A 272 10.92 15.41 10.26
CA GLU A 272 10.27 16.45 9.47
C GLU A 272 11.30 17.33 8.75
N GLU A 273 12.39 17.73 9.41
CA GLU A 273 13.48 18.46 8.76
C GLU A 273 14.07 17.68 7.58
N VAL A 274 14.29 16.37 7.76
CA VAL A 274 14.76 15.48 6.69
C VAL A 274 13.75 15.47 5.53
N ARG A 275 12.46 15.32 5.83
CA ARG A 275 11.40 15.32 4.81
C ARG A 275 11.35 16.63 4.03
N ASP A 276 11.42 17.75 4.72
CA ASP A 276 11.36 19.08 4.11
C ASP A 276 12.56 19.33 3.20
N ARG A 277 13.76 18.86 3.61
CA ARG A 277 14.97 18.92 2.78
C ARG A 277 14.98 17.94 1.61
N LEU A 278 14.21 16.86 1.69
CA LEU A 278 13.99 15.93 0.57
C LEU A 278 12.94 16.43 -0.42
N SER A 279 12.05 17.34 -0.01
CA SER A 279 10.94 17.85 -0.82
C SER A 279 11.33 18.33 -2.23
N PRO A 280 12.47 19.01 -2.47
CA PRO A 280 12.83 19.48 -3.81
C PRO A 280 13.18 18.35 -4.79
N TYR A 281 13.52 17.17 -4.27
CA TYR A 281 13.90 16.01 -5.09
C TYR A 281 12.77 15.02 -5.27
N LEU A 282 11.61 15.25 -4.65
CA LEU A 282 10.43 14.42 -4.87
C LEU A 282 10.02 14.53 -6.35
N PRO A 283 9.54 13.42 -6.95
CA PRO A 283 8.98 13.49 -8.30
C PRO A 283 7.93 14.59 -8.33
N HIS A 284 7.95 15.42 -9.38
CA HIS A 284 7.09 16.60 -9.47
C HIS A 284 5.62 16.23 -9.28
N ARG A 285 5.09 16.58 -8.11
CA ARG A 285 3.66 16.88 -7.97
C ARG A 285 3.42 18.20 -8.70
N PRO A 286 2.44 18.30 -9.63
CA PRO A 286 1.97 19.60 -10.04
C PRO A 286 1.53 20.37 -8.79
N THR A 287 2.27 21.43 -8.47
CA THR A 287 2.03 22.24 -7.27
C THR A 287 0.85 23.16 -7.56
N PRO A 288 -0.21 23.19 -6.74
CA PRO A 288 -1.23 24.23 -6.84
C PRO A 288 -0.60 25.56 -6.43
N THR A 289 -0.41 26.46 -7.39
CA THR A 289 -0.01 27.85 -7.15
C THR A 289 -1.19 28.62 -6.56
N ALA A 290 -1.31 28.62 -5.23
CA ALA A 290 -2.07 29.62 -4.49
C ALA A 290 -1.28 30.02 -3.24
N PRO A 291 -1.23 31.32 -2.87
CA PRO A 291 -0.42 31.77 -1.75
C PRO A 291 -1.08 31.36 -0.43
N VAL A 292 -0.33 30.62 0.41
CA VAL A 292 -0.72 30.33 1.79
C VAL A 292 -0.43 31.58 2.64
N PRO A 293 -1.40 32.13 3.39
CA PRO A 293 -1.12 33.27 4.26
C PRO A 293 -0.21 32.83 5.41
N ARG A 294 0.82 33.64 5.71
CA ARG A 294 1.68 33.44 6.89
C ARG A 294 0.84 33.64 8.15
N LEU A 295 0.69 32.59 8.95
CA LEU A 295 0.13 32.70 10.29
C LEU A 295 1.23 33.06 11.28
N THR A 296 1.05 34.17 11.98
CA THR A 296 1.85 34.58 13.14
C THR A 296 1.59 33.64 14.32
N PRO A 297 2.58 33.33 15.18
CA PRO A 297 2.36 32.44 16.32
C PRO A 297 1.56 33.16 17.40
N THR A 298 0.42 32.58 17.80
CA THR A 298 -0.30 32.97 19.03
C THR A 298 -0.02 31.94 20.12
N LEU A 299 0.44 32.41 21.27
CA LEU A 299 0.73 31.66 22.51
C LEU A 299 -0.50 30.89 23.06
N PRO A 300 -0.31 29.93 23.99
CA PRO A 300 -1.21 28.80 24.19
C PRO A 300 -2.47 29.16 24.98
N TYR A 301 -3.62 28.63 24.56
CA TYR A 301 -4.85 28.65 25.35
C TYR A 301 -4.97 27.35 26.15
N THR A 302 -4.63 27.41 27.43
CA THR A 302 -5.20 26.51 28.44
C THR A 302 -6.51 27.11 28.92
N GLN A 303 -7.62 26.41 28.72
CA GLN A 303 -8.66 26.27 29.75
C GLN A 303 -9.56 25.08 29.42
N GLU A 304 -9.52 24.09 30.31
CA GLU A 304 -10.60 23.14 30.52
C GLU A 304 -11.85 23.92 30.99
N ASP A 305 -12.97 23.71 30.31
CA ASP A 305 -14.32 23.48 30.85
C ASP A 305 -15.41 23.96 29.87
N ALA A 306 -15.94 23.02 29.10
CA ALA A 306 -17.30 23.12 28.54
C ALA A 306 -17.85 21.71 28.26
N LYS A 307 -18.60 21.17 29.22
CA LYS A 307 -19.62 20.16 28.91
C LYS A 307 -20.73 20.84 28.10
N ASP A 308 -20.83 20.59 26.79
CA ASP A 308 -22.09 20.19 26.11
C ASP A 308 -21.99 20.20 24.56
N ARG A 309 -22.59 19.16 23.96
CA ARG A 309 -23.36 19.15 22.68
C ARG A 309 -22.68 19.56 21.36
N ASN A 310 -21.58 18.92 20.95
CA ASN A 310 -21.39 18.40 19.56
C ASN A 310 -20.03 17.67 19.42
N ALA A 311 -19.76 16.64 20.24
CA ALA A 311 -18.47 15.93 20.21
C ALA A 311 -18.14 15.35 18.81
N ASP A 312 -19.15 14.97 18.04
CA ASP A 312 -18.99 14.38 16.72
C ASP A 312 -18.68 15.39 15.60
N ALA A 313 -18.88 16.69 15.82
CA ALA A 313 -18.58 17.73 14.83
C ALA A 313 -17.14 18.28 14.91
N HIS A 314 -16.34 17.81 15.88
CA HIS A 314 -14.95 18.23 15.98
C HIS A 314 -14.15 17.67 14.77
N PRO A 315 -13.35 18.47 14.05
CA PRO A 315 -12.67 18.04 12.81
C PRO A 315 -11.87 16.75 12.94
N ILE A 316 -11.13 16.59 14.04
CA ILE A 316 -10.36 15.35 14.32
C ILE A 316 -11.29 14.15 14.49
N ARG A 317 -12.40 14.34 15.22
CA ARG A 317 -13.38 13.28 15.47
C ARG A 317 -14.11 12.87 14.19
N LEU A 318 -14.43 13.82 13.32
CA LEU A 318 -15.00 13.55 12.00
C LEU A 318 -14.06 12.68 11.15
N MET A 319 -12.75 12.92 11.20
CA MET A 319 -11.77 12.09 10.49
C MET A 319 -11.66 10.69 11.07
N GLU A 320 -11.68 10.54 12.40
CA GLU A 320 -11.73 9.22 13.05
C GLU A 320 -12.97 8.43 12.62
N LEU A 321 -14.14 9.07 12.54
CA LEU A 321 -15.39 8.42 12.13
C LEU A 321 -15.38 8.04 10.64
N VAL A 322 -14.81 8.88 9.77
CA VAL A 322 -14.61 8.54 8.34
C VAL A 322 -13.67 7.34 8.18
N GLU A 323 -12.67 7.24 9.05
CA GLU A 323 -11.72 6.12 9.03
C GLU A 323 -12.34 4.84 9.59
N ALA A 324 -13.13 4.91 10.66
CA ALA A 324 -13.91 3.78 11.16
C ALA A 324 -14.86 3.24 10.09
N ALA A 325 -15.53 4.12 9.34
CA ALA A 325 -16.38 3.70 8.22
C ALA A 325 -15.57 3.07 7.08
N ARG A 326 -14.31 3.47 6.86
CA ARG A 326 -13.40 2.77 5.92
C ARG A 326 -13.10 1.37 6.42
N GLU A 327 -12.73 1.21 7.68
CA GLU A 327 -12.41 -0.10 8.27
C GLU A 327 -13.59 -1.07 8.16
N ARG A 328 -14.82 -0.58 8.38
CA ARG A 328 -16.04 -1.36 8.12
C ARG A 328 -16.17 -1.80 6.66
N ALA A 329 -15.92 -0.89 5.71
CA ALA A 329 -15.95 -1.24 4.29
C ALA A 329 -14.86 -2.28 3.95
N ASP A 330 -13.66 -2.16 4.52
CA ASP A 330 -12.56 -3.10 4.35
C ASP A 330 -12.89 -4.47 4.98
N ALA A 331 -13.71 -4.51 6.03
CA ALA A 331 -14.29 -5.71 6.63
C ALA A 331 -15.49 -6.28 5.84
N GLY A 332 -15.86 -5.68 4.72
CA GLY A 332 -16.98 -6.11 3.87
C GLY A 332 -18.35 -5.60 4.31
N GLU A 333 -18.45 -4.82 5.39
CA GLU A 333 -19.68 -4.20 5.88
C GLU A 333 -20.05 -2.94 5.07
N TYR A 334 -20.11 -3.07 3.74
CA TYR A 334 -20.26 -1.95 2.82
C TYR A 334 -21.55 -1.15 3.04
N ARG A 335 -22.65 -1.80 3.43
CA ARG A 335 -23.93 -1.12 3.68
C ARG A 335 -23.84 -0.20 4.90
N ALA A 336 -23.29 -0.71 6.00
CA ALA A 336 -23.11 0.06 7.23
C ALA A 336 -22.12 1.22 7.01
N ALA A 337 -21.01 0.96 6.32
CA ALA A 337 -20.03 1.99 5.95
C ALA A 337 -20.65 3.11 5.09
N ALA A 338 -21.49 2.76 4.11
CA ALA A 338 -22.19 3.73 3.28
C ALA A 338 -23.18 4.58 4.09
N GLU A 339 -23.94 3.97 4.99
CA GLU A 339 -24.86 4.68 5.88
C GLU A 339 -24.13 5.64 6.83
N GLU A 340 -23.04 5.18 7.45
CA GLU A 340 -22.21 5.99 8.34
C GLU A 340 -21.53 7.15 7.61
N LEU A 341 -20.91 6.93 6.45
CA LEU A 341 -20.34 8.04 5.69
C LEU A 341 -21.41 9.05 5.28
N ARG A 342 -22.61 8.59 4.95
CA ARG A 342 -23.71 9.47 4.56
C ARG A 342 -24.19 10.37 5.70
N THR A 343 -24.17 9.89 6.94
CA THR A 343 -24.49 10.74 8.11
C THR A 343 -23.38 11.74 8.41
N LEU A 344 -22.11 11.40 8.12
CA LEU A 344 -20.96 12.28 8.32
C LEU A 344 -20.83 13.36 7.23
N LEU A 345 -21.27 13.10 6.00
CA LEU A 345 -21.07 14.00 4.86
C LEU A 345 -21.57 15.44 5.08
N PRO A 346 -22.77 15.70 5.66
CA PRO A 346 -23.20 17.06 6.00
C PRO A 346 -22.26 17.76 7.00
N LEU A 347 -21.77 17.04 8.01
CA LEU A 347 -20.84 17.56 9.01
C LEU A 347 -19.47 17.89 8.39
N LEU A 348 -18.98 17.02 7.51
CA LEU A 348 -17.74 17.24 6.76
C LEU A 348 -17.85 18.48 5.86
N ARG A 349 -18.98 18.64 5.16
CA ARG A 349 -19.24 19.83 4.34
C ARG A 349 -19.31 21.10 5.17
N ALA A 350 -19.91 21.07 6.35
CA ALA A 350 -19.99 22.22 7.24
C ALA A 350 -18.64 22.58 7.86
N SER A 351 -17.84 21.58 8.22
CA SER A 351 -16.55 21.76 8.92
C SER A 351 -15.41 22.11 7.98
N PHE A 352 -15.28 21.40 6.85
CA PHE A 352 -14.16 21.54 5.93
C PHE A 352 -14.53 22.28 4.64
N GLY A 353 -15.82 22.36 4.31
CA GLY A 353 -16.31 22.86 3.04
C GLY A 353 -16.58 21.74 2.03
N PRO A 354 -17.40 22.01 0.99
CA PRO A 354 -17.80 21.02 -0.01
C PRO A 354 -16.65 20.57 -0.93
N ASP A 355 -15.66 21.43 -1.13
CA ASP A 355 -14.53 21.21 -2.05
C ASP A 355 -13.27 20.67 -1.36
N HIS A 356 -13.33 20.52 -0.03
CA HIS A 356 -12.18 20.04 0.73
C HIS A 356 -11.81 18.61 0.32
N PRO A 357 -10.51 18.28 0.20
CA PRO A 357 -10.06 16.95 -0.21
C PRO A 357 -10.67 15.80 0.61
N ASP A 358 -10.79 15.95 1.92
CA ASP A 358 -11.36 14.91 2.78
C ASP A 358 -12.88 14.77 2.60
N THR A 359 -13.60 15.86 2.35
CA THR A 359 -15.03 15.83 2.01
C THR A 359 -15.24 15.10 0.68
N LEU A 360 -14.43 15.41 -0.34
CA LEU A 360 -14.49 14.75 -1.65
C LEU A 360 -14.11 13.27 -1.58
N ARG A 361 -13.09 12.92 -0.78
CA ARG A 361 -12.68 11.54 -0.52
C ARG A 361 -13.77 10.74 0.20
N ALA A 362 -14.39 11.32 1.23
CA ALA A 362 -15.51 10.70 1.95
C ALA A 362 -16.70 10.46 1.02
N ARG A 363 -17.05 11.41 0.13
CA ARG A 363 -18.09 11.22 -0.90
C ARG A 363 -17.76 10.07 -1.85
N ARG A 364 -16.50 9.97 -2.29
CA ARG A 364 -16.07 8.86 -3.15
C ARG A 364 -16.20 7.51 -2.44
N ARG A 365 -15.78 7.44 -1.17
CA ARG A 365 -15.88 6.23 -0.33
C ARG A 365 -17.33 5.84 -0.10
N GLU A 366 -18.23 6.79 0.16
CA GLU A 366 -19.66 6.53 0.35
C GLU A 366 -20.29 5.95 -0.92
N ALA A 367 -20.03 6.55 -2.08
CA ALA A 367 -20.55 6.06 -3.35
C ALA A 367 -19.96 4.67 -3.71
N TYR A 368 -18.67 4.45 -3.42
CA TYR A 368 -18.03 3.15 -3.60
C TYR A 368 -18.65 2.06 -2.70
N ALA A 369 -18.81 2.34 -1.40
CA ALA A 369 -19.42 1.42 -0.45
C ALA A 369 -20.87 1.11 -0.82
N THR A 370 -21.64 2.14 -1.23
CA THR A 370 -23.02 1.97 -1.73
C THR A 370 -23.09 1.00 -2.92
N GLY A 371 -22.17 1.14 -3.88
CA GLY A 371 -22.08 0.24 -5.02
C GLY A 371 -21.67 -1.18 -4.61
N LYS A 372 -20.74 -1.32 -3.67
CA LYS A 372 -20.33 -2.64 -3.15
C LYS A 372 -21.40 -3.32 -2.30
N SER A 373 -22.30 -2.57 -1.67
CA SER A 373 -23.48 -3.13 -1.01
C SER A 373 -24.61 -3.56 -1.98
N GLY A 374 -24.43 -3.35 -3.28
CA GLY A 374 -25.37 -3.76 -4.34
C GLY A 374 -26.33 -2.67 -4.82
N ASP A 375 -26.33 -1.48 -4.22
CA ASP A 375 -27.16 -0.35 -4.67
C ASP A 375 -26.44 0.44 -5.77
N HIS A 376 -26.35 -0.18 -6.94
CA HIS A 376 -25.61 0.36 -8.08
C HIS A 376 -26.21 1.66 -8.62
N SER A 377 -27.53 1.79 -8.65
CA SER A 377 -28.21 3.00 -9.12
C SER A 377 -27.90 4.21 -8.22
N ARG A 378 -27.89 4.03 -6.90
CA ARG A 378 -27.53 5.10 -5.97
C ARG A 378 -26.04 5.45 -6.08
N ALA A 379 -25.17 4.47 -6.26
CA ALA A 379 -23.75 4.70 -6.49
C ALA A 379 -23.51 5.53 -7.77
N VAL A 380 -24.22 5.22 -8.85
CA VAL A 380 -24.20 6.00 -10.11
C VAL A 380 -24.59 7.45 -9.89
N ALA A 381 -25.68 7.70 -9.15
CA ALA A 381 -26.09 9.06 -8.80
C ALA A 381 -25.03 9.77 -7.95
N GLY A 382 -24.48 9.09 -6.93
CA GLY A 382 -23.42 9.60 -6.08
C GLY A 382 -22.16 10.01 -6.85
N PHE A 383 -21.64 9.11 -7.70
CA PHE A 383 -20.47 9.40 -8.54
C PHE A 383 -20.74 10.48 -9.57
N SER A 384 -21.92 10.51 -10.20
CA SER A 384 -22.29 11.58 -11.16
C SER A 384 -22.22 12.95 -10.51
N THR A 385 -22.79 13.12 -9.31
CA THR A 385 -22.71 14.40 -8.59
C THR A 385 -21.29 14.75 -8.15
N LEU A 386 -20.52 13.76 -7.71
CA LEU A 386 -19.14 13.94 -7.27
C LEU A 386 -18.23 14.35 -8.44
N LEU A 387 -18.45 13.82 -9.63
CA LEU A 387 -17.63 14.12 -10.80
C LEU A 387 -17.73 15.57 -11.25
N THR A 388 -18.89 16.21 -11.12
CA THR A 388 -19.02 17.66 -11.35
C THR A 388 -18.05 18.44 -10.47
N ASP A 389 -17.96 18.09 -9.19
CA ASP A 389 -17.08 18.76 -8.24
C ASP A 389 -15.60 18.40 -8.47
N LEU A 390 -15.29 17.12 -8.69
CA LEU A 390 -13.91 16.68 -8.95
C LEU A 390 -13.34 17.29 -10.25
N ASN A 391 -14.15 17.40 -11.30
CA ASN A 391 -13.75 18.06 -12.54
C ASN A 391 -13.45 19.54 -12.31
N ARG A 392 -14.29 20.24 -11.52
CA ARG A 392 -14.09 21.65 -11.21
C ARG A 392 -12.87 21.90 -10.32
N VAL A 393 -12.66 21.07 -9.30
CA VAL A 393 -11.60 21.26 -8.29
C VAL A 393 -10.25 20.74 -8.77
N TYR A 394 -10.21 19.54 -9.36
CA TYR A 394 -8.96 18.88 -9.71
C TYR A 394 -8.73 18.73 -11.22
N GLY A 395 -9.77 18.89 -12.03
CA GLY A 395 -9.72 18.64 -13.47
C GLY A 395 -9.98 17.17 -13.85
N PRO A 396 -10.19 16.92 -15.16
CA PRO A 396 -10.65 15.64 -15.68
C PRO A 396 -9.62 14.51 -15.60
N ARG A 397 -8.32 14.85 -15.54
CA ARG A 397 -7.20 13.90 -15.52
C ARG A 397 -6.59 13.67 -14.14
N HIS A 398 -7.13 14.29 -13.11
CA HIS A 398 -6.65 14.05 -11.76
C HIS A 398 -6.96 12.61 -11.31
N PRO A 399 -6.06 11.93 -10.56
CA PRO A 399 -6.25 10.54 -10.15
C PRO A 399 -7.59 10.24 -9.47
N GLU A 400 -8.06 11.14 -8.60
CA GLU A 400 -9.37 10.99 -7.93
C GLU A 400 -10.55 11.08 -8.92
N THR A 401 -10.46 11.97 -9.91
CA THR A 401 -11.47 12.13 -10.97
C THR A 401 -11.51 10.90 -11.87
N LEU A 402 -10.35 10.40 -12.29
CA LEU A 402 -10.23 9.19 -13.10
C LEU A 402 -10.77 7.96 -12.36
N ALA A 403 -10.47 7.83 -11.06
CA ALA A 403 -11.01 6.76 -10.23
C ALA A 403 -12.54 6.83 -10.12
N ALA A 404 -13.11 8.02 -9.88
CA ALA A 404 -14.56 8.20 -9.81
C ALA A 404 -15.25 7.89 -11.15
N ARG A 405 -14.67 8.26 -12.30
CA ARG A 405 -15.19 7.89 -13.63
C ARG A 405 -15.19 6.38 -13.86
N TYR A 406 -14.12 5.69 -13.46
CA TYR A 406 -14.03 4.24 -13.54
C TYR A 406 -15.14 3.55 -12.73
N TYR A 407 -15.32 3.97 -11.46
CA TYR A 407 -16.36 3.38 -10.61
C TYR A 407 -17.78 3.77 -11.03
N LEU A 408 -18.00 4.96 -11.60
CA LEU A 408 -19.27 5.32 -12.22
C LEU A 408 -19.60 4.33 -13.34
N ALA A 409 -18.69 4.13 -14.28
CA ALA A 409 -18.91 3.23 -15.41
C ALA A 409 -19.19 1.78 -14.95
N THR A 410 -18.40 1.29 -13.98
CA THR A 410 -18.58 -0.05 -13.42
C THR A 410 -19.95 -0.23 -12.75
N ASN A 411 -20.40 0.77 -11.98
CA ASN A 411 -21.71 0.69 -11.33
C ASN A 411 -22.85 0.89 -12.33
N ALA A 412 -22.68 1.70 -13.37
CA ALA A 412 -23.67 1.85 -14.43
C ALA A 412 -23.93 0.51 -15.14
N GLY A 413 -22.87 -0.22 -15.53
CA GLY A 413 -23.02 -1.54 -16.15
C GLY A 413 -23.70 -2.55 -15.23
N ARG A 414 -23.36 -2.54 -13.93
CA ARG A 414 -24.03 -3.40 -12.93
C ARG A 414 -25.49 -3.02 -12.64
N ALA A 415 -25.85 -1.76 -12.85
CA ALA A 415 -27.24 -1.30 -12.78
C ALA A 415 -28.02 -1.60 -14.08
N GLY A 416 -27.36 -2.13 -15.11
CA GLY A 416 -27.93 -2.39 -16.43
C GLY A 416 -27.91 -1.21 -17.40
N ASP A 417 -27.36 -0.05 -17.00
CA ASP A 417 -27.16 1.09 -17.90
C ASP A 417 -25.83 0.95 -18.66
N HIS A 418 -25.79 -0.05 -19.54
CA HIS A 418 -24.63 -0.38 -20.38
C HIS A 418 -24.27 0.78 -21.32
N ALA A 419 -25.25 1.59 -21.75
CA ALA A 419 -25.02 2.75 -22.59
C ALA A 419 -24.23 3.85 -21.86
N LEU A 420 -24.57 4.15 -20.60
CA LEU A 420 -23.80 5.08 -19.77
C LEU A 420 -22.41 4.53 -19.45
N ALA A 421 -22.31 3.23 -19.14
CA ALA A 421 -21.04 2.57 -18.85
C ALA A 421 -20.08 2.64 -20.05
N ALA A 422 -20.57 2.32 -21.26
CA ALA A 422 -19.83 2.39 -22.50
C ALA A 422 -19.34 3.82 -22.80
N ARG A 423 -20.22 4.83 -22.71
CA ARG A 423 -19.81 6.24 -22.91
C ARG A 423 -18.73 6.65 -21.91
N THR A 424 -18.94 6.36 -20.62
CA THR A 424 -18.01 6.76 -19.55
C THR A 424 -16.65 6.09 -19.70
N HIS A 425 -16.60 4.78 -20.00
CA HIS A 425 -15.35 4.09 -20.29
C HIS A 425 -14.68 4.61 -21.56
N GLY A 426 -15.45 4.90 -22.61
CA GLY A 426 -14.95 5.42 -23.89
C GLY A 426 -14.26 6.77 -23.75
N GLU A 427 -14.85 7.68 -22.98
CA GLU A 427 -14.25 8.97 -22.65
C GLU A 427 -13.04 8.84 -21.70
N LEU A 428 -13.03 7.81 -20.84
CA LEU A 428 -11.98 7.61 -19.85
C LEU A 428 -10.68 7.05 -20.47
N VAL A 429 -10.77 6.21 -21.49
CA VAL A 429 -9.60 5.56 -22.12
C VAL A 429 -8.57 6.58 -22.63
N PRO A 430 -8.91 7.62 -23.42
CA PRO A 430 -7.94 8.60 -23.90
C PRO A 430 -7.22 9.32 -22.76
N ASP A 431 -7.93 9.68 -21.69
CA ASP A 431 -7.34 10.36 -20.54
C ASP A 431 -6.40 9.45 -19.74
N LEU A 432 -6.77 8.16 -19.59
CA LEU A 432 -5.87 7.17 -18.98
C LEU A 432 -4.61 6.92 -19.82
N ILE A 433 -4.72 6.94 -21.15
CA ILE A 433 -3.56 6.83 -22.06
C ILE A 433 -2.62 8.02 -21.85
N VAL A 434 -3.14 9.24 -21.72
CA VAL A 434 -2.31 10.43 -21.50
C VAL A 434 -1.58 10.34 -20.15
N VAL A 435 -2.23 9.84 -19.10
CA VAL A 435 -1.67 9.82 -17.74
C VAL A 435 -0.71 8.64 -17.51
N GLY A 436 -1.09 7.44 -17.96
CA GLY A 436 -0.36 6.20 -17.66
C GLY A 436 0.30 5.53 -18.86
N GLY A 437 0.11 6.06 -20.07
CA GLY A 437 0.52 5.41 -21.30
C GLY A 437 -0.46 4.32 -21.77
N PRO A 438 -0.42 3.96 -23.06
CA PRO A 438 -1.36 3.01 -23.68
C PRO A 438 -1.24 1.57 -23.16
N ASP A 439 -0.07 1.21 -22.63
CA ASP A 439 0.25 -0.14 -22.16
C ASP A 439 -0.07 -0.35 -20.67
N SER A 440 -0.56 0.68 -19.96
CA SER A 440 -0.88 0.56 -18.52
C SER A 440 -2.02 -0.41 -18.24
N THR A 441 -1.97 -1.12 -17.10
CA THR A 441 -3.02 -2.08 -16.68
C THR A 441 -4.41 -1.43 -16.72
N LYS A 442 -4.53 -0.19 -16.21
CA LYS A 442 -5.80 0.57 -16.18
C LYS A 442 -6.37 0.78 -17.59
N VAL A 443 -5.54 1.16 -18.57
CA VAL A 443 -6.00 1.35 -19.95
C VAL A 443 -6.50 0.03 -20.53
N LEU A 444 -5.74 -1.05 -20.38
CA LEU A 444 -6.09 -2.36 -20.92
C LEU A 444 -7.39 -2.91 -20.30
N THR A 445 -7.54 -2.82 -18.99
CA THR A 445 -8.77 -3.24 -18.28
C THR A 445 -9.96 -2.36 -18.66
N THR A 446 -9.77 -1.04 -18.77
CA THR A 446 -10.84 -0.11 -19.19
C THR A 446 -11.28 -0.37 -20.63
N ARG A 447 -10.34 -0.66 -21.54
CA ARG A 447 -10.64 -1.05 -22.94
C ARG A 447 -11.42 -2.38 -23.01
N LEU A 448 -11.09 -3.34 -22.15
CA LEU A 448 -11.82 -4.61 -22.07
C LEU A 448 -13.27 -4.38 -21.67
N TYR A 449 -13.50 -3.64 -20.58
CA TYR A 449 -14.85 -3.35 -20.12
C TYR A 449 -15.60 -2.45 -21.10
N LEU A 450 -14.94 -1.49 -21.77
CA LEU A 450 -15.54 -0.73 -22.87
C LEU A 450 -16.10 -1.65 -23.96
N GLY A 451 -15.33 -2.64 -24.41
CA GLY A 451 -15.79 -3.61 -25.41
C GLY A 451 -17.01 -4.41 -24.94
N PHE A 452 -17.01 -4.85 -23.69
CA PHE A 452 -18.15 -5.53 -23.06
C PHE A 452 -19.40 -4.64 -22.99
N GLU A 453 -19.29 -3.44 -22.40
CA GLU A 453 -20.43 -2.53 -22.22
C GLU A 453 -21.03 -2.07 -23.56
N VAL A 454 -20.20 -1.87 -24.60
CA VAL A 454 -20.69 -1.55 -25.94
C VAL A 454 -21.52 -2.70 -26.51
N GLY A 455 -21.08 -3.95 -26.35
CA GLY A 455 -21.81 -5.12 -26.80
C GLY A 455 -23.15 -5.28 -26.09
N GLU A 456 -23.14 -5.17 -24.76
CA GLU A 456 -24.37 -5.23 -23.95
C GLU A 456 -25.32 -4.06 -24.20
N SER A 457 -24.80 -2.89 -24.62
CA SER A 457 -25.64 -1.74 -25.02
C SER A 457 -26.36 -1.92 -26.37
N GLY A 458 -26.12 -3.03 -27.07
CA GLY A 458 -26.78 -3.38 -28.33
C GLY A 458 -25.95 -3.16 -29.59
N ASP A 459 -24.63 -2.92 -29.48
CA ASP A 459 -23.73 -2.79 -30.63
C ASP A 459 -22.61 -3.86 -30.61
N PRO A 460 -22.96 -5.13 -30.91
CA PRO A 460 -22.00 -6.24 -30.90
C PRO A 460 -20.94 -6.10 -32.00
N ALA A 461 -21.23 -5.41 -33.11
CA ALA A 461 -20.26 -5.19 -34.18
C ALA A 461 -19.12 -4.27 -33.70
N ARG A 462 -19.47 -3.15 -33.06
CA ARG A 462 -18.48 -2.24 -32.48
C ARG A 462 -17.70 -2.88 -31.33
N ALA A 463 -18.36 -3.71 -30.52
CA ALA A 463 -17.68 -4.50 -29.48
C ALA A 463 -16.59 -5.40 -30.07
N VAL A 464 -16.88 -6.09 -31.17
CA VAL A 464 -15.89 -6.92 -31.88
C VAL A 464 -14.71 -6.09 -32.38
N GLU A 465 -14.94 -4.90 -32.95
CA GLU A 465 -13.85 -4.01 -33.40
C GLU A 465 -12.93 -3.62 -32.24
N LEU A 466 -13.50 -3.18 -31.11
CA LEU A 466 -12.75 -2.77 -29.93
C LEU A 466 -11.93 -3.92 -29.34
N LEU A 467 -12.53 -5.11 -29.24
CA LEU A 467 -11.87 -6.30 -28.70
C LEU A 467 -10.80 -6.84 -29.66
N SER A 468 -11.04 -6.78 -30.97
CA SER A 468 -10.05 -7.18 -31.99
C SER A 468 -8.80 -6.30 -31.97
N ALA A 469 -8.95 -5.01 -31.65
CA ALA A 469 -7.83 -4.11 -31.42
C ALA A 469 -7.13 -4.36 -30.07
N LEU A 470 -7.83 -4.87 -29.06
CA LEU A 470 -7.29 -5.08 -27.71
C LEU A 470 -6.55 -6.42 -27.54
N VAL A 471 -7.05 -7.50 -28.14
CA VAL A 471 -6.48 -8.85 -27.96
C VAL A 471 -4.99 -8.94 -28.33
N PRO A 472 -4.50 -8.33 -29.43
CA PRO A 472 -3.07 -8.31 -29.74
C PRO A 472 -2.23 -7.59 -28.67
N ASP A 473 -2.71 -6.45 -28.16
CA ASP A 473 -2.04 -5.70 -27.10
C ASP A 473 -1.95 -6.51 -25.80
N LEU A 474 -3.05 -7.14 -25.39
CA LEU A 474 -3.08 -8.02 -24.22
C LEU A 474 -2.15 -9.23 -24.39
N THR A 475 -2.11 -9.80 -25.60
CA THR A 475 -1.26 -10.96 -25.90
C THR A 475 0.22 -10.58 -25.81
N ARG A 476 0.61 -9.42 -26.38
CA ARG A 476 1.98 -8.88 -26.31
C ARG A 476 2.41 -8.56 -24.88
N LEU A 477 1.54 -7.93 -24.10
CA LEU A 477 1.89 -7.35 -22.79
C LEU A 477 1.69 -8.29 -21.60
N ARG A 478 0.68 -9.16 -21.65
CA ARG A 478 0.29 -10.06 -20.55
C ARG A 478 0.48 -11.53 -20.90
N GLY A 479 0.67 -11.86 -22.17
CA GLY A 479 0.71 -13.21 -22.69
C GLY A 479 -0.65 -13.71 -23.14
N ALA A 480 -0.64 -14.68 -24.07
CA ALA A 480 -1.84 -15.31 -24.61
C ALA A 480 -2.67 -16.03 -23.54
N ASP A 481 -2.00 -16.56 -22.51
CA ASP A 481 -2.57 -17.40 -21.45
C ASP A 481 -3.05 -16.58 -20.24
N ALA A 482 -2.85 -15.26 -20.22
CA ALA A 482 -3.31 -14.43 -19.13
C ALA A 482 -4.84 -14.40 -19.06
N ALA A 483 -5.40 -14.46 -17.85
CA ALA A 483 -6.84 -14.49 -17.62
C ALA A 483 -7.60 -13.31 -18.28
N VAL A 484 -6.98 -12.12 -18.33
CA VAL A 484 -7.55 -10.95 -19.01
C VAL A 484 -7.60 -11.12 -20.54
N THR A 485 -6.59 -11.76 -21.12
CA THR A 485 -6.51 -12.08 -22.56
C THR A 485 -7.55 -13.12 -22.94
N LEU A 486 -7.68 -14.19 -22.14
CA LEU A 486 -8.70 -15.22 -22.33
C LEU A 486 -10.12 -14.64 -22.20
N ARG A 487 -10.36 -13.73 -21.24
CA ARG A 487 -11.63 -13.01 -21.10
C ARG A 487 -11.95 -12.13 -22.31
N ALA A 488 -10.97 -11.40 -22.83
CA ALA A 488 -11.14 -10.57 -24.02
C ALA A 488 -11.50 -11.42 -25.25
N ARG A 489 -10.82 -12.57 -25.44
CA ARG A 489 -11.12 -13.54 -26.50
C ARG A 489 -12.51 -14.16 -26.35
N HIS A 490 -12.94 -14.47 -25.13
CA HIS A 490 -14.30 -14.94 -24.85
C HIS A 490 -15.34 -13.91 -25.29
N TYR A 491 -15.22 -12.65 -24.85
CA TYR A 491 -16.14 -11.59 -25.26
C TYR A 491 -16.13 -11.36 -26.77
N GLN A 492 -14.95 -11.39 -27.40
CA GLN A 492 -14.84 -11.25 -28.86
C GLN A 492 -15.62 -12.37 -29.57
N ALA A 493 -15.47 -13.62 -29.12
CA ALA A 493 -16.19 -14.76 -29.67
C ALA A 493 -17.71 -14.66 -29.47
N ALA A 494 -18.16 -14.23 -28.28
CA ALA A 494 -19.57 -14.01 -27.99
C ALA A 494 -20.17 -12.94 -28.93
N TYR A 495 -19.53 -11.78 -29.03
CA TYR A 495 -20.05 -10.67 -29.83
C TYR A 495 -19.92 -10.89 -31.35
N LEU A 496 -18.97 -11.72 -31.81
CA LEU A 496 -18.97 -12.22 -33.18
C LEU A 496 -20.29 -12.93 -33.49
N GLY A 497 -20.72 -13.85 -32.62
CA GLY A 497 -21.99 -14.55 -32.76
C GLY A 497 -23.18 -13.59 -32.73
N HIS A 498 -23.24 -12.69 -31.75
CA HIS A 498 -24.32 -11.69 -31.63
C HIS A 498 -24.36 -10.67 -32.78
N SER A 499 -23.23 -10.44 -33.47
CA SER A 499 -23.16 -9.62 -34.68
C SER A 499 -23.58 -10.35 -35.96
N GLY A 500 -24.09 -11.58 -35.85
CA GLY A 500 -24.53 -12.38 -37.00
C GLY A 500 -23.41 -13.19 -37.68
N ARG A 501 -22.30 -13.44 -36.98
CA ARG A 501 -21.14 -14.20 -37.50
C ARG A 501 -20.90 -15.50 -36.70
N PRO A 502 -21.88 -16.42 -36.62
CA PRO A 502 -21.79 -17.61 -35.76
C PRO A 502 -20.67 -18.58 -36.16
N GLN A 503 -20.35 -18.70 -37.45
CA GLN A 503 -19.22 -19.52 -37.92
C GLN A 503 -17.89 -19.02 -37.32
N GLU A 504 -17.72 -17.71 -37.23
CA GLU A 504 -16.51 -17.11 -36.66
C GLU A 504 -16.48 -17.27 -35.15
N ALA A 505 -17.61 -17.09 -34.49
CA ALA A 505 -17.75 -17.35 -33.06
C ALA A 505 -17.32 -18.78 -32.71
N VAL A 506 -17.81 -19.79 -33.45
CA VAL A 506 -17.45 -21.21 -33.27
C VAL A 506 -15.94 -21.41 -33.38
N ARG A 507 -15.29 -20.89 -34.44
CA ARG A 507 -13.82 -21.01 -34.60
C ARG A 507 -13.05 -20.40 -33.43
N HIS A 508 -13.48 -19.22 -32.96
CA HIS A 508 -12.84 -18.56 -31.81
C HIS A 508 -13.04 -19.36 -30.52
N TYR A 509 -14.24 -19.90 -30.29
CA TYR A 509 -14.54 -20.73 -29.14
C TYR A 509 -13.81 -22.08 -29.15
N GLU A 510 -13.59 -22.69 -30.31
CA GLU A 510 -12.77 -23.91 -30.44
C GLU A 510 -11.32 -23.66 -30.03
N ALA A 511 -10.71 -22.57 -30.52
CA ALA A 511 -9.37 -22.18 -30.13
C ALA A 511 -9.28 -21.85 -28.63
N LEU A 512 -10.28 -21.14 -28.10
CA LEU A 512 -10.36 -20.80 -26.67
C LEU A 512 -10.54 -22.05 -25.79
N LEU A 513 -11.34 -23.02 -26.23
CA LEU A 513 -11.54 -24.29 -25.52
C LEU A 513 -10.25 -25.09 -25.45
N ALA A 514 -9.49 -25.17 -26.55
CA ALA A 514 -8.18 -25.83 -26.56
C ALA A 514 -7.20 -25.21 -25.55
N ASP A 515 -7.16 -23.87 -25.48
CA ASP A 515 -6.34 -23.15 -24.50
C ASP A 515 -6.81 -23.40 -23.05
N HIS A 516 -8.12 -23.39 -22.80
CA HIS A 516 -8.67 -23.68 -21.47
C HIS A 516 -8.40 -25.12 -21.02
N ILE A 517 -8.52 -26.11 -21.92
CA ILE A 517 -8.16 -27.50 -21.63
C ILE A 517 -6.68 -27.61 -21.27
N ARG A 518 -5.79 -26.99 -22.05
CA ARG A 518 -4.35 -27.00 -21.81
C ARG A 518 -3.97 -26.37 -20.46
N LEU A 519 -4.63 -25.27 -20.07
CA LEU A 519 -4.28 -24.48 -18.88
C LEU A 519 -4.95 -24.96 -17.59
N HIS A 520 -6.19 -25.45 -17.68
CA HIS A 520 -7.02 -25.74 -16.51
C HIS A 520 -7.47 -27.20 -16.43
N GLY A 521 -7.28 -27.98 -17.50
CA GLY A 521 -7.80 -29.34 -17.63
C GLY A 521 -9.23 -29.39 -18.16
N GLU A 522 -9.64 -30.57 -18.62
CA GLU A 522 -10.94 -30.78 -19.27
C GLU A 522 -12.14 -30.60 -18.33
N GLU A 523 -11.95 -30.94 -17.05
CA GLU A 523 -12.98 -30.95 -16.02
C GLU A 523 -13.12 -29.63 -15.24
N ALA A 524 -12.27 -28.63 -15.52
CA ALA A 524 -12.37 -27.34 -14.86
C ALA A 524 -13.68 -26.64 -15.22
N SER A 525 -14.33 -26.01 -14.23
CA SER A 525 -15.59 -25.28 -14.42
C SER A 525 -15.49 -24.19 -15.50
N SER A 526 -14.35 -23.51 -15.62
CA SER A 526 -14.12 -22.52 -16.68
C SER A 526 -14.07 -23.16 -18.07
N THR A 527 -13.45 -24.33 -18.21
CA THR A 527 -13.40 -25.12 -19.46
C THR A 527 -14.79 -25.60 -19.86
N GLN A 528 -15.57 -26.10 -18.90
CA GLN A 528 -16.97 -26.51 -19.12
C GLN A 528 -17.83 -25.34 -19.59
N GLY A 529 -17.66 -24.15 -19.00
CA GLY A 529 -18.37 -22.94 -19.44
C GLY A 529 -18.09 -22.60 -20.91
N ILE A 530 -16.82 -22.61 -21.32
CA ILE A 530 -16.43 -22.37 -22.73
C ILE A 530 -17.02 -23.44 -23.66
N ARG A 531 -17.03 -24.71 -23.25
CA ARG A 531 -17.64 -25.81 -24.00
C ARG A 531 -19.15 -25.59 -24.22
N SER A 532 -19.88 -25.21 -23.18
CA SER A 532 -21.32 -24.92 -23.29
C SER A 532 -21.61 -23.72 -24.21
N HIS A 533 -20.76 -22.68 -24.20
CA HIS A 533 -20.88 -21.57 -25.14
C HIS A 533 -20.61 -22.00 -26.59
N LEU A 534 -19.60 -22.84 -26.83
CA LEU A 534 -19.30 -23.41 -28.14
C LEU A 534 -20.47 -24.23 -28.68
N GLU A 535 -21.03 -25.12 -27.87
CA GLU A 535 -22.19 -25.96 -28.23
C GLU A 535 -23.41 -25.10 -28.57
N ARG A 536 -23.68 -24.05 -27.78
CA ARG A 536 -24.75 -23.09 -28.06
C ARG A 536 -24.57 -22.45 -29.43
N TRP A 537 -23.38 -22.00 -29.81
CA TRP A 537 -23.17 -21.39 -31.12
C TRP A 537 -23.21 -22.40 -32.27
N ARG A 538 -22.79 -23.64 -32.05
CA ARG A 538 -22.94 -24.73 -33.04
C ARG A 538 -24.41 -25.02 -33.34
N SER A 539 -25.28 -25.06 -32.33
CA SER A 539 -26.70 -25.29 -32.54
C SER A 539 -27.40 -24.16 -33.30
N HIS A 540 -26.89 -22.93 -33.26
CA HIS A 540 -27.39 -21.82 -34.08
C HIS A 540 -27.00 -21.93 -35.57
N MET A 541 -26.16 -22.90 -35.93
CA MET A 541 -25.77 -23.19 -37.32
C MET A 541 -26.44 -24.43 -37.89
N GLU A 542 -27.15 -25.21 -37.05
CA GLU A 542 -27.97 -26.31 -37.53
C GLU A 542 -29.29 -25.76 -38.11
N PRO A 543 -29.69 -26.20 -39.31
CA PRO A 543 -30.80 -25.63 -40.08
C PRO A 543 -32.19 -25.87 -39.48
#